data_AF-A0A2U2DXY7-F1
#
_entry.id   AF-A0A2U2DXY7-F1
#
_cell.length_a   1.000
_cell.length_b   1.000
_cell.length_c   1.000
_cell.angle_alpha   90.00
_cell.angle_beta   90.00
_cell.angle_gamma   90.00
#
_symmetry.space_group_name_H-M   'P 1'
#
loop_
_entity.id
_entity.type
_entity.pdbx_description
1 polymer ?
#
loop_
_entity_poly.entity_id
_entity_poly.type
_entity_poly.pdbx_seq_one_letter_code
_entity_poly.pdbx_strand_id
1 'polypeptide(L)'
;MPVSFIDPGQFTARLELEAPVAVPDGQGGADVRYEGVAAFWAMVEPAGHAVREAAGAETATLTHRIWVRFRTDISAGMRLRKGARLFAVRAVIDPDETQRYLVCHCEEEGP
;
A
#
# COMPACT_ATOMS: atom_id res chain seq x y z
N MET A 1 15.95 4.11 20.59
CA MET A 1 14.87 3.84 19.62
C MET A 1 14.74 2.32 19.52
N PRO A 2 13.55 1.72 19.69
CA PRO A 2 13.44 0.27 19.57
C PRO A 2 13.71 -0.12 18.12
N VAL A 3 14.75 -0.94 17.90
CA VAL A 3 14.94 -1.65 16.64
C VAL A 3 13.77 -2.61 16.53
N SER A 4 12.82 -2.33 15.65
CA SER A 4 11.75 -3.26 15.32
C SER A 4 12.40 -4.47 14.67
N PHE A 5 12.66 -5.52 15.46
CA PHE A 5 13.16 -6.77 14.92
C PHE A 5 12.02 -7.45 14.17
N ILE A 6 12.01 -7.29 12.85
CA ILE A 6 11.04 -7.95 11.99
C ILE A 6 11.62 -9.30 11.61
N ASP A 7 10.85 -10.35 11.90
CA ASP A 7 11.18 -11.70 11.46
C ASP A 7 10.93 -11.83 9.94
N PRO A 8 11.98 -12.08 9.13
CA PRO A 8 11.81 -12.25 7.68
C PRO A 8 10.92 -13.44 7.31
N GLY A 9 10.69 -14.40 8.21
CA GLY A 9 9.77 -15.52 8.02
C GLY A 9 8.29 -15.09 7.95
N GLN A 10 7.94 -13.88 8.37
CA GLN A 10 6.56 -13.38 8.35
C GLN A 10 6.11 -12.85 6.98
N PHE A 11 7.03 -12.73 6.02
CA PHE A 11 6.76 -12.26 4.65
C PHE A 11 6.13 -13.38 3.78
N THR A 12 4.93 -13.78 4.16
CA THR A 12 4.24 -14.97 3.62
C THR A 12 3.23 -14.65 2.52
N ALA A 13 2.94 -13.37 2.25
CA ALA A 13 1.99 -12.95 1.23
C ALA A 13 2.71 -12.50 -0.03
N ARG A 14 2.39 -13.10 -1.18
CA ARG A 14 2.80 -12.59 -2.49
C ARG A 14 1.86 -11.46 -2.90
N LEU A 15 2.40 -10.27 -3.11
CA LEU A 15 1.67 -9.08 -3.57
C LEU A 15 2.19 -8.62 -4.92
N GLU A 16 1.28 -8.10 -5.72
CA GLU A 16 1.58 -7.38 -6.96
C GLU A 16 1.40 -5.89 -6.69
N LEU A 17 2.38 -5.10 -7.10
CA LEU A 17 2.30 -3.64 -7.10
C LEU A 17 1.75 -3.19 -8.44
N GLU A 18 0.69 -2.39 -8.40
CA GLU A 18 0.08 -1.80 -9.57
C GLU A 18 0.18 -0.27 -9.49
N ALA A 19 0.69 0.34 -10.55
CA ALA A 19 0.84 1.78 -10.67
C ALA A 19 -0.32 2.40 -11.46
N PRO A 20 -0.82 3.59 -11.08
CA PRO A 20 -1.85 4.29 -11.83
C PRO A 20 -1.27 4.83 -13.15
N VAL A 21 -1.99 4.59 -14.24
CA VAL A 21 -1.67 5.02 -15.60
C VAL A 21 -2.88 5.75 -16.17
N ALA A 22 -2.67 7.01 -16.55
CA ALA A 22 -3.68 7.83 -17.18
C ALA A 22 -3.86 7.40 -18.63
N VAL A 23 -5.06 6.92 -18.96
CA VAL A 23 -5.45 6.51 -20.31
C VAL A 23 -6.44 7.52 -20.86
N PRO A 24 -6.18 8.14 -22.02
CA PRO A 24 -7.11 9.09 -22.63
C PRO A 24 -8.48 8.44 -22.87
N ASP A 25 -9.55 9.12 -22.47
CA ASP A 25 -10.94 8.62 -22.63
C ASP A 25 -11.55 8.93 -24.01
N GLY A 26 -10.79 9.62 -24.88
CA GLY A 26 -11.23 10.03 -26.21
C GLY A 26 -12.23 11.19 -26.24
N GLN A 27 -12.62 11.75 -25.09
CA GLN A 27 -13.57 12.86 -24.94
C GLN A 27 -12.97 14.06 -24.21
N GLY A 28 -11.64 14.07 -24.00
CA GLY A 28 -10.90 15.16 -23.37
C GLY A 28 -10.62 14.95 -21.88
N GLY A 29 -11.00 13.81 -21.30
CA GLY A 29 -10.61 13.37 -19.98
C GLY A 29 -9.60 12.22 -20.00
N ALA A 30 -9.30 11.70 -18.82
CA ALA A 30 -8.42 10.54 -18.65
C ALA A 30 -9.01 9.59 -17.62
N ASP A 31 -9.08 8.31 -17.98
CA ASP A 31 -9.35 7.22 -17.05
C ASP A 31 -8.06 6.82 -16.33
N VAL A 32 -8.16 6.45 -15.06
CA VAL A 32 -7.03 5.85 -14.34
C VAL A 32 -7.14 4.34 -14.45
N ARG A 33 -6.22 3.74 -15.18
CA ARG A 33 -5.99 2.29 -15.15
C ARG A 33 -4.86 1.99 -14.20
N TYR A 34 -4.78 0.75 -13.75
CA TYR A 34 -3.70 0.28 -12.89
C TYR A 34 -3.00 -0.87 -13.59
N GLU A 35 -1.69 -0.76 -13.74
CA GLU A 35 -0.86 -1.75 -14.42
C GLU A 35 0.15 -2.35 -13.45
N GLY A 36 0.33 -3.67 -13.50
CA GLY A 36 1.29 -4.37 -12.65
C GLY A 36 2.73 -4.01 -13.00
N VAL A 37 3.47 -3.46 -12.04
CA VAL A 37 4.86 -3.01 -12.23
C VAL A 37 5.88 -3.88 -11.51
N ALA A 38 5.49 -4.57 -10.42
CA ALA A 38 6.38 -5.45 -9.68
C ALA A 38 5.59 -6.49 -8.86
N ALA A 39 6.26 -7.59 -8.46
CA ALA A 39 5.70 -8.56 -7.55
C ALA A 39 6.71 -8.99 -6.48
N PHE A 40 6.28 -9.08 -5.24
CA PHE A 40 7.16 -9.30 -4.08
C PHE A 40 6.45 -9.97 -2.91
N TRP A 41 7.25 -10.44 -1.96
CA TRP A 41 6.75 -10.97 -0.70
C TRP A 41 6.60 -9.85 0.33
N ALA A 42 5.52 -9.92 1.09
CA ALA A 42 5.14 -8.95 2.10
C ALA A 42 4.51 -9.64 3.31
N MET A 43 4.52 -8.95 4.44
CA MET A 43 3.70 -9.29 5.61
C MET A 43 2.49 -8.38 5.64
N VAL A 44 1.29 -8.96 5.68
CA VAL A 44 0.03 -8.21 5.69
C VAL A 44 -0.54 -8.27 7.09
N GLU A 45 -0.57 -7.14 7.78
CA GLU A 45 -1.17 -6.99 9.10
C GLU A 45 -2.48 -6.21 8.99
N PRO A 46 -3.62 -6.76 9.45
CA PRO A 46 -4.84 -5.99 9.62
C PRO A 46 -4.60 -4.90 10.67
N ALA A 47 -4.70 -3.64 10.26
CA ALA A 47 -4.79 -2.53 11.18
C ALA A 47 -6.29 -2.27 11.36
N GLY A 48 -6.90 -2.86 12.38
CA GLY A 48 -8.35 -2.74 12.62
C GLY A 48 -8.84 -1.31 12.38
N HIS A 49 -10.01 -1.15 11.76
CA HIS A 49 -10.56 0.10 11.20
C HIS A 49 -10.22 1.33 12.06
N ALA A 50 -9.09 1.97 11.78
CA ALA A 50 -8.69 3.19 12.47
C ALA A 50 -9.30 4.34 11.71
N VAL A 51 -10.57 4.62 11.98
CA VAL A 51 -11.27 5.81 11.49
C VAL A 51 -10.61 7.01 12.16
N ARG A 52 -9.70 7.69 11.46
CA ARG A 52 -9.19 8.99 11.93
C ARG A 52 -10.20 10.05 11.52
N GLU A 53 -11.16 10.32 12.40
CA GLU A 53 -12.04 11.49 12.30
C GLU A 53 -11.19 12.76 12.44
N ALA A 54 -10.81 13.35 11.30
CA ALA A 54 -10.28 14.72 11.26
C ALA A 54 -11.44 15.63 10.86
N ALA A 55 -11.83 16.54 11.76
CA ALA A 55 -12.96 17.44 11.58
C ALA A 55 -12.91 18.17 10.21
N GLY A 56 -13.75 17.74 9.27
CA GLY A 56 -13.99 18.42 7.99
C GLY A 56 -13.17 17.97 6.78
N ALA A 57 -12.35 16.92 6.87
CA ALA A 57 -11.59 16.39 5.72
C ALA A 57 -11.86 14.90 5.49
N GLU A 58 -11.77 14.46 4.23
CA GLU A 58 -12.02 13.08 3.79
C GLU A 58 -11.29 12.06 4.66
N THR A 59 -12.07 11.22 5.35
CA THR A 59 -11.58 10.20 6.27
C THR A 59 -10.91 9.07 5.49
N ALA A 60 -9.58 9.09 5.36
CA ALA A 60 -8.84 7.93 4.86
C ALA A 60 -8.92 6.81 5.91
N THR A 61 -9.59 5.70 5.57
CA THR A 61 -9.77 4.57 6.48
C THR A 61 -8.60 3.61 6.31
N LEU A 62 -7.60 3.70 7.20
CA LEU A 62 -6.49 2.75 7.15
C LEU A 62 -6.94 1.40 7.73
N THR A 63 -6.95 0.37 6.90
CA THR A 63 -7.40 -0.98 7.27
C THR A 63 -6.25 -1.98 7.38
N HIS A 64 -5.12 -1.72 6.71
CA HIS A 64 -4.00 -2.65 6.65
C HIS A 64 -2.66 -1.92 6.78
N ARG A 65 -1.71 -2.58 7.46
CA ARG A 65 -0.28 -2.27 7.43
C ARG A 65 0.41 -3.39 6.68
N ILE A 66 1.04 -3.06 5.57
CA ILE A 66 1.74 -4.01 4.74
C ILE A 66 3.23 -3.73 4.84
N TRP A 67 3.97 -4.68 5.42
CA TRP A 67 5.41 -4.59 5.54
C TRP A 67 6.09 -5.24 4.36
N VAL A 68 7.05 -4.52 3.81
CA VAL A 68 7.85 -4.94 2.66
C VAL A 68 9.32 -4.71 2.95
N ARG A 69 10.20 -5.42 2.24
CA ARG A 69 11.62 -5.04 2.21
C ARG A 69 11.75 -3.67 1.56
N PHE A 70 12.76 -2.91 1.99
CA PHE A 70 13.00 -1.59 1.47
C PHE A 70 13.09 -1.56 -0.06
N ARG A 71 12.42 -0.58 -0.65
CA ARG A 71 12.32 -0.39 -2.09
C ARG A 71 11.81 1.02 -2.41
N THR A 72 12.21 1.56 -3.55
CA THR A 72 11.93 2.96 -3.90
C THR A 72 10.81 3.13 -4.93
N ASP A 73 10.25 2.02 -5.41
CA ASP A 73 9.24 2.00 -6.48
C ASP A 73 7.80 1.98 -5.96
N ILE A 74 7.57 1.91 -4.64
CA ILE A 74 6.24 2.06 -4.04
C ILE A 74 6.02 3.52 -3.66
N SER A 75 4.92 4.09 -4.12
CA SER A 75 4.47 5.42 -3.72
C SER A 75 3.00 5.42 -3.30
N ALA A 76 2.58 6.49 -2.61
CA ALA A 76 1.15 6.77 -2.40
C ALA A 76 0.44 6.92 -3.76
N GLY A 77 -0.83 6.48 -3.82
CA GLY A 77 -1.62 6.46 -5.05
C GLY A 77 -1.45 5.21 -5.90
N MET A 78 -0.48 4.35 -5.58
CA MET A 78 -0.41 2.99 -6.11
C MET A 78 -1.35 2.05 -5.35
N ARG A 79 -1.50 0.82 -5.83
CA ARG A 79 -2.24 -0.22 -5.12
C ARG A 79 -1.44 -1.53 -5.06
N LEU A 80 -1.68 -2.28 -4.00
CA LEU A 80 -1.13 -3.62 -3.79
C LEU A 80 -2.25 -4.63 -3.96
N ARG A 81 -2.01 -5.69 -4.74
CA ARG A 81 -2.98 -6.71 -5.04
C ARG A 81 -2.58 -8.06 -4.44
N LYS A 82 -3.54 -8.70 -3.78
CA LYS A 82 -3.43 -10.08 -3.26
C LYS A 82 -4.56 -10.93 -3.83
N GLY A 83 -4.37 -11.47 -5.04
CA GLY A 83 -5.40 -12.23 -5.74
C GLY A 83 -6.59 -11.34 -6.09
N ALA A 84 -7.72 -11.50 -5.40
CA ALA A 84 -8.92 -10.68 -5.58
C ALA A 84 -9.00 -9.44 -4.66
N ARG A 85 -8.16 -9.36 -3.63
CA ARG A 85 -8.15 -8.22 -2.68
C ARG A 85 -7.24 -7.11 -3.20
N LEU A 86 -7.71 -5.88 -3.11
CA LEU A 86 -7.00 -4.66 -3.52
C LEU A 86 -6.75 -3.77 -2.31
N PHE A 87 -5.53 -3.28 -2.19
CA PHE A 87 -5.07 -2.43 -1.10
C PHE A 87 -4.50 -1.13 -1.66
N ALA A 88 -5.27 -0.05 -1.61
CA ALA A 88 -4.82 1.28 -2.02
C ALA A 88 -3.75 1.79 -1.04
N VAL A 89 -2.57 2.14 -1.56
CA VAL A 89 -1.45 2.66 -0.77
C VAL A 89 -1.70 4.14 -0.48
N ARG A 90 -1.94 4.46 0.80
CA ARG A 90 -2.18 5.83 1.27
C ARG A 90 -0.90 6.51 1.76
N ALA A 91 0.00 5.76 2.39
CA ALA A 91 1.31 6.25 2.80
C ALA A 91 2.35 5.14 2.81
N VAL A 92 3.61 5.50 2.63
CA VAL A 92 4.78 4.61 2.70
C VAL A 92 5.77 5.25 3.67
N ILE A 93 6.22 4.50 4.67
CA ILE A 93 7.07 5.00 5.74
C ILE A 93 8.21 4.02 5.98
N ASP A 94 9.43 4.53 6.14
CA ASP A 94 10.55 3.79 6.75
C ASP A 94 10.50 4.04 8.26
N PRO A 95 10.07 3.07 9.09
CA PRO A 95 9.80 3.32 10.50
C PRO A 95 11.05 3.53 11.35
N ASP A 96 12.21 3.08 10.89
CA ASP A 96 13.48 3.20 11.61
C ASP A 96 14.57 3.96 10.84
N GLU A 97 14.24 4.46 9.65
CA GLU A 97 15.16 5.15 8.72
C GLU A 97 16.42 4.34 8.36
N THR A 98 16.41 3.02 8.61
CA THR A 98 17.57 2.15 8.31
C THR A 98 17.56 1.65 6.88
N GLN A 99 16.51 1.95 6.10
CA GLN A 99 16.30 1.47 4.74
C GLN A 99 16.32 -0.06 4.63
N ARG A 100 15.81 -0.75 5.65
CA ARG A 100 15.68 -2.22 5.64
C ARG A 100 14.28 -2.65 5.26
N TYR A 101 13.28 -1.94 5.76
CA TYR A 101 11.87 -2.26 5.58
C TYR A 101 11.05 -1.00 5.36
N LEU A 102 9.88 -1.18 4.76
CA LEU A 102 8.88 -0.13 4.65
C LEU A 102 7.54 -0.64 5.18
N VAL A 103 6.80 0.27 5.79
CA VAL A 103 5.40 0.09 6.15
C VAL A 103 4.56 0.85 5.15
N CYS A 104 3.75 0.12 4.40
CA CYS A 104 2.69 0.68 3.58
C CYS A 104 1.41 0.74 4.41
N HIS A 105 0.90 1.94 4.64
CA HIS A 105 -0.42 2.15 5.19
C HIS A 105 -1.42 2.06 4.05
N CYS A 106 -2.29 1.06 4.11
CA CYS A 106 -3.21 0.74 3.05
C CYS A 106 -4.66 0.78 3.52
N GLU A 107 -5.52 1.16 2.60
CA GLU A 107 -6.96 1.00 2.67
C GLU A 107 -7.35 -0.17 1.77
N GLU A 108 -8.21 -1.05 2.24
CA GLU A 108 -8.71 -2.16 1.43
C GLU A 108 -9.92 -1.64 0.65
N GLU A 109 -9.83 -1.72 -0.67
CA GLU A 109 -10.97 -1.41 -1.53
C GLU A 109 -11.93 -2.60 -1.43
N GLY A 110 -13.14 -2.33 -0.95
CA GLY A 110 -14.17 -3.35 -0.82
C GLY A 110 -14.51 -4.00 -2.17
N PRO A 111 -15.08 -5.22 -2.17
CA PRO A 111 -15.60 -5.85 -3.38
C PRO A 111 -16.76 -5.07 -4.00
#